data_AF-A0A260A847-F1
#
_entry.id   AF-A0A260A847-F1
#
_cell.length_a   1.000
_cell.length_b   1.000
_cell.length_c   1.000
_cell.angle_alpha   90.00
_cell.angle_beta   90.00
_cell.angle_gamma   90.00
#
_symmetry.space_group_name_H-M   'P 1'
#
loop_
_entity.id
_entity.type
_entity.pdbx_description
1 polymer ?
#
loop_
_entity_poly.entity_id
_entity_poly.type
_entity_poly.pdbx_seq_one_letter_code
_entity_poly.pdbx_strand_id
1 'polypeptide(L)' 'MSAIGYFPWNSTAERGQSLCVRDDSGALTYNDFATRVDACAAQLADRGVTRGDVVAVMLSNRAELLITLMAAWRAIQSQ' A
#
# COMPACT_ATOMS: atom_id res chain seq x y z
N MET A 1 12.64 15.06 -6.70
CA MET A 1 12.21 14.34 -5.49
C MET A 1 12.60 12.89 -5.68
N SER A 2 13.54 12.37 -4.89
CA SER A 2 14.02 10.98 -5.06
C SER A 2 12.87 10.01 -4.92
N ALA A 3 12.65 9.19 -5.94
CA ALA A 3 11.82 8.01 -5.82
C ALA A 3 12.45 7.12 -4.73
N ILE A 4 11.73 6.93 -3.62
CA ILE A 4 12.16 6.02 -2.56
C ILE A 4 12.09 4.61 -3.15
N GLY A 5 13.23 4.11 -3.64
CA GLY A 5 13.33 2.88 -4.44
C GLY A 5 12.99 1.58 -3.70
N TYR A 6 12.76 1.65 -2.38
CA TYR A 6 12.36 0.50 -1.56
C TYR A 6 10.84 0.28 -1.52
N PHE A 7 10.03 1.18 -2.09
CA PHE A 7 8.58 1.00 -2.04
C PHE A 7 8.14 -0.33 -2.68
N PRO A 8 7.20 -1.05 -2.04
CA PRO A 8 6.84 -2.42 -2.42
C PRO A 8 6.25 -2.53 -3.83
N TRP A 9 5.70 -1.45 -4.40
CA TRP A 9 5.23 -1.41 -5.79
C TRP A 9 6.34 -1.25 -6.83
N ASN A 10 7.59 -1.06 -6.42
CA ASN A 10 8.78 -1.07 -7.27
C ASN A 10 9.54 -2.41 -7.17
N SER A 11 8.84 -3.49 -6.82
CA SER A 11 9.44 -4.82 -6.67
C SER A 11 9.76 -5.42 -8.04
N THR A 12 10.98 -5.95 -8.19
CA THR A 12 11.36 -6.76 -9.35
C THR A 12 10.60 -8.10 -9.32
N ALA A 13 10.44 -8.73 -10.49
CA ALA A 13 9.73 -10.01 -10.61
C ALA A 13 10.24 -11.09 -9.62
N GLU A 14 11.53 -11.07 -9.31
CA GLU A 14 12.17 -11.98 -8.33
C GLU A 14 11.72 -11.72 -6.88
N ARG A 15 11.55 -10.46 -6.46
CA ARG A 15 11.00 -10.14 -5.12
C ARG A 15 9.49 -10.27 -5.06
N GLY A 16 8.80 -10.21 -6.20
CA GLY A 16 7.35 -10.25 -6.30
C GLY A 16 6.70 -11.43 -5.57
N GLN A 17 7.30 -12.61 -5.65
CA GLN A 17 6.80 -13.84 -4.98
C GLN A 17 7.35 -14.04 -3.55
N SER A 18 8.34 -13.24 -3.12
CA SER A 18 8.84 -13.30 -1.76
C SER A 18 7.81 -12.77 -0.76
N LEU A 19 7.83 -13.28 0.46
CA LEU A 19 6.96 -12.79 1.53
C LEU A 19 7.29 -11.33 1.86
N CYS A 20 6.24 -10.52 1.97
CA CYS A 20 6.31 -9.10 2.29
C CYS A 20 5.79 -8.84 3.71
N VAL A 21 4.58 -9.31 4.01
CA VAL A 21 3.91 -9.12 5.31
C VAL A 21 3.24 -10.43 5.71
N ARG A 22 3.29 -10.78 7.00
CA ARG A 22 2.55 -11.90 7.57
C ARG A 22 1.96 -11.50 8.92
N ASP A 23 0.71 -11.87 9.13
CA ASP A 23 0.02 -11.78 10.41
C ASP A 23 -0.71 -13.09 10.73
N ASP A 24 -1.61 -13.08 11.72
CA ASP A 24 -2.38 -14.25 12.15
C ASP A 24 -3.37 -14.76 11.10
N SER A 25 -3.74 -13.92 10.12
CA SER A 25 -4.67 -14.28 9.04
C SER A 25 -3.97 -14.90 7.83
N GLY A 26 -2.66 -14.70 7.69
CA GLY A 26 -1.87 -15.27 6.62
C GLY A 26 -0.68 -14.43 6.21
N ALA A 27 -0.10 -14.78 5.06
CA ALA A 27 1.06 -14.09 4.50
C ALA A 27 0.74 -13.54 3.11
N LEU A 28 1.27 -12.36 2.81
CA LEU A 28 1.19 -11.69 1.52
C LEU A 28 2.58 -11.63 0.90
N THR A 29 2.66 -11.99 -0.39
CA THR A 29 3.83 -11.71 -1.20
C THR A 29 3.95 -10.21 -1.52
N TYR A 30 5.08 -9.77 -2.06
CA TYR A 30 5.20 -8.38 -2.54
C TYR A 30 4.18 -8.04 -3.63
N ASN A 31 3.89 -8.97 -4.54
CA ASN A 31 2.88 -8.79 -5.59
C ASN A 31 1.46 -8.68 -5.01
N ASP A 32 1.15 -9.56 -4.05
CA ASP A 32 -0.12 -9.56 -3.33
C ASP A 32 -0.35 -8.25 -2.58
N PHE A 33 0.70 -7.75 -1.93
CA PHE A 33 0.68 -6.52 -1.18
C PHE A 33 0.52 -5.32 -2.11
N ALA A 34 1.32 -5.23 -3.18
CA ALA A 34 1.25 -4.16 -4.16
C ALA A 34 -0.13 -4.08 -4.84
N THR A 35 -0.69 -5.22 -5.24
CA THR A 35 -2.03 -5.29 -5.83
C THR A 35 -3.11 -4.74 -4.90
N ARG A 36 -3.05 -5.11 -3.61
CA ARG A 36 -4.00 -4.61 -2.60
C ARG A 36 -3.81 -3.12 -2.31
N VAL A 37 -2.57 -2.63 -2.25
CA VAL A 37 -2.26 -1.20 -2.11
C VAL A 37 -2.83 -0.40 -3.27
N ASP A 38 -2.69 -0.89 -4.50
CA ASP A 38 -3.15 -0.18 -5.70
C ASP A 38 -4.68 -0.11 -5.74
N ALA A 39 -5.35 -1.22 -5.42
CA ALA A 39 -6.80 -1.26 -5.32
C ALA A 39 -7.33 -0.34 -4.21
N CYS A 40 -6.65 -0.27 -3.07
CA CYS A 40 -7.03 0.62 -1.97
C CYS A 40 -6.76 2.10 -2.30
N ALA A 41 -5.65 2.40 -2.98
CA ALA A 41 -5.32 3.77 -3.41
C ALA A 41 -6.35 4.30 -4.43
N ALA A 42 -6.74 3.48 -5.40
CA ALA A 42 -7.81 3.82 -6.34
C ALA A 42 -9.12 4.12 -5.61
N GLN A 43 -9.48 3.29 -4.63
CA GLN A 43 -10.66 3.50 -3.79
C GLN A 43 -10.63 4.78 -2.93
N LEU A 44 -9.44 5.24 -2.51
CA LEU A 44 -9.29 6.52 -1.81
C LEU A 44 -9.43 7.69 -2.79
N ALA A 45 -8.84 7.57 -3.98
CA ALA A 45 -8.97 8.57 -5.04
C ALA A 45 -10.43 8.74 -5.50
N ASP A 46 -11.16 7.63 -5.67
CA ASP A 46 -12.60 7.64 -6.02
C ASP A 46 -13.47 8.33 -4.95
N ARG A 47 -12.99 8.36 -3.69
CA ARG A 47 -13.63 9.07 -2.58
C ARG A 47 -13.21 10.54 -2.47
N GLY A 48 -12.39 11.03 -3.40
CA GLY A 48 -11.95 12.41 -3.47
C GLY A 48 -10.72 12.75 -2.64
N VAL A 49 -10.02 11.74 -2.08
CA VAL A 49 -8.77 11.99 -1.35
C VAL A 49 -7.72 12.53 -2.31
N THR A 50 -7.20 13.72 -2.00
CA THR A 50 -6.19 14.41 -2.80
C THR A 50 -4.97 14.79 -1.96
N ARG A 51 -3.98 15.36 -2.64
CA ARG A 51 -2.73 15.80 -2.03
C ARG A 51 -3.01 16.86 -0.97
N GLY A 52 -2.53 16.59 0.25
CA GLY A 52 -2.71 17.49 1.40
C GLY A 52 -3.80 17.03 2.36
N ASP A 53 -4.63 16.05 1.97
CA ASP A 53 -5.64 15.49 2.84
C ASP A 53 -5.04 14.59 3.93
N VAL A 54 -5.70 14.56 5.08
CA VAL A 54 -5.38 13.68 6.20
C VAL A 54 -6.34 12.49 6.19
N VAL A 55 -5.78 11.29 6.02
CA VAL A 55 -6.54 10.04 6.09
C VAL A 55 -6.34 9.41 7.46
N ALA A 56 -7.38 9.41 8.30
CA ALA A 56 -7.38 8.71 9.58
C ALA A 56 -7.54 7.20 9.36
N VAL A 57 -6.65 6.39 9.95
CA VAL A 57 -6.68 4.92 9.86
C VAL A 57 -6.86 4.34 11.26
N MET A 58 -7.96 3.62 11.47
CA MET A 58 -8.25 2.95 12.73
C MET A 58 -8.49 1.45 12.47
N LEU A 59 -7.42 0.68 12.59
CA LEU A 59 -7.42 -0.77 12.42
C LEU A 59 -6.55 -1.39 13.51
N SER A 60 -6.84 -2.64 13.88
CA SER A 60 -5.92 -3.44 14.70
C SER A 60 -4.59 -3.68 13.97
N ASN A 61 -3.55 -4.16 14.67
CA ASN A 61 -2.26 -4.51 14.06
C ASN A 61 -2.38 -5.74 13.12
N ARG A 62 -2.77 -5.51 11.86
CA ARG A 62 -2.95 -6.50 10.79
C ARG A 62 -2.43 -5.96 9.46
N ALA A 63 -2.27 -6.82 8.46
CA ALA A 63 -1.71 -6.46 7.15
C ALA A 63 -2.46 -5.28 6.48
N GLU A 64 -3.76 -5.16 6.68
CA GLU A 64 -4.61 -4.09 6.14
C GLU A 64 -4.22 -2.71 6.68
N LEU A 65 -3.66 -2.62 7.89
CA LEU A 65 -3.12 -1.36 8.43
C LEU A 65 -1.99 -0.85 7.53
N LEU A 66 -1.05 -1.73 7.18
CA LEU A 66 0.06 -1.40 6.29
C LEU A 66 -0.42 -1.12 4.86
N ILE A 67 -1.38 -1.91 4.35
CA ILE A 67 -1.98 -1.67 3.03
C ILE A 67 -2.61 -0.27 2.98
N THR A 68 -3.39 0.10 4.00
CA THR A 68 -4.09 1.39 4.05
C THR A 68 -3.11 2.55 4.14
N LEU A 69 -2.06 2.42 4.96
CA LEU A 69 -1.02 3.45 5.08
C LEU A 69 -0.28 3.68 3.75
N MET A 70 0.10 2.59 3.07
CA MET A 70 0.79 2.65 1.79
C MET A 70 -0.12 3.18 0.67
N ALA A 71 -1.39 2.79 0.68
CA ALA A 71 -2.40 3.29 -0.25
C ALA A 71 -2.66 4.79 -0.09
N ALA A 72 -2.78 5.28 1.14
CA ALA A 72 -2.93 6.70 1.43
C ALA A 72 -1.71 7.49 0.91
N TRP A 73 -0.49 6.99 1.17
CA TRP A 73 0.72 7.64 0.66
C TRP A 73 0.80 7.61 -0.87
N ARG A 74 0.33 6.54 -1.53
CA ARG A 74 0.31 6.45 -2.99
C ARG A 74 -0.75 7.37 -3.62
N ALA A 75 -1.94 7.46 -3.02
CA ALA A 75 -3.03 8.29 -3.50
C ALA A 75 -2.64 9.78 -3.53
N ILE A 76 -1.96 10.27 -2.49
CA ILE A 76 -1.52 11.68 -2.40
C ILE A 76 -0.25 12.00 -3.23
N GLN A 77 0.45 10.99 -3.74
CA GLN A 77 1.66 11.17 -4.58
C GLN A 77 1.35 11.17 -6.09
N SER A 78 0.21 10.59 -6.49
CA SER A 78 -0.11 10.36 -7.91
C SER A 78 -0.83 11.55 -8.58
N GLN A 79 -0.98 12.67 -7.86
CA GLN A 79 -1.50 13.96 -8.34
C GLN A 79 -0.53 15.08 -7.98
#